data_AF-A0A8J8JWG3-F1
#
_entry.id   AF-A0A8J8JWG3-F1
#
_cell.length_a   1.000
_cell.length_b   1.000
_cell.length_c   1.000
_cell.angle_alpha   90.00
_cell.angle_beta   90.00
_cell.angle_gamma   90.00
#
_symmetry.space_group_name_H-M   'P 1'
#
loop_
_entity.id
_entity.type
_entity.pdbx_description
1 polymer ?
#
loop_
_entity_poly.entity_id
_entity_poly.type
_entity_poly.pdbx_seq_one_letter_code
_entity_poly.pdbx_strand_id
1 'polypeptide(L)'
;MKPFTLIAIYSSFLIVLATDVNAEIAKDNYQTYCVQCHGLEGNGKGINVADMSTQPRDHTDSKEMSARTDQELFKVIKDGGQSINKSVLMPPWSSTLSDEEIEGLVSYMHELCKC
;
A
#
# COMPACT_ATOMS: atom_id res chain seq x y z
N MET A 1 15.41 36.65 36.83
CA MET A 1 14.32 36.68 35.82
C MET A 1 14.89 36.17 34.51
N LYS A 2 14.58 34.93 34.11
CA LYS A 2 14.96 34.36 32.80
C LYS A 2 13.67 33.85 32.14
N PRO A 3 13.34 34.24 30.90
CA PRO A 3 12.12 33.79 30.26
C PRO A 3 12.25 32.31 29.90
N PHE A 4 11.33 31.50 30.39
CA PHE A 4 11.17 30.10 30.01
C PHE A 4 10.60 30.05 28.59
N THR A 5 11.36 29.46 27.68
CA THR A 5 11.01 29.19 26.29
C THR A 5 9.85 28.18 26.21
N LEU A 6 8.65 28.66 25.90
CA LEU A 6 7.45 27.85 25.61
C LEU A 6 7.31 27.69 24.08
N ILE A 7 8.07 26.79 23.43
CA ILE A 7 7.89 26.53 21.98
C ILE A 7 7.80 25.03 21.62
N ALA A 8 8.11 24.08 22.50
CA ALA A 8 8.39 22.70 22.07
C ALA A 8 7.21 21.67 22.10
N ILE A 9 5.93 22.08 22.14
CA ILE A 9 4.80 21.11 22.25
C ILE A 9 3.87 21.09 21.03
N TYR A 10 3.94 22.08 20.13
CA TYR A 10 3.07 22.13 18.94
C TYR A 10 3.48 21.16 17.81
N SER A 11 4.75 20.74 17.77
CA SER A 11 5.27 19.86 16.72
C SER A 11 4.71 18.43 16.80
N SER A 12 4.49 17.92 18.01
CA SER A 12 4.12 16.52 18.24
C SER A 12 2.69 16.18 17.81
N PHE A 13 1.77 17.16 17.84
CA PHE A 13 0.35 16.93 17.52
C PHE A 13 0.09 16.88 16.01
N LEU A 14 0.87 17.63 15.21
CA LEU A 14 0.75 17.64 13.75
C LEU A 14 1.23 16.33 13.11
N ILE A 15 2.24 15.70 13.70
CA ILE A 15 2.83 14.46 13.16
C ILE A 15 1.84 13.29 13.28
N VAL A 16 1.15 13.15 14.42
CA VAL A 16 0.19 12.06 14.65
C VAL A 16 -1.02 12.15 13.71
N LEU A 17 -1.54 13.36 13.47
CA LEU A 17 -2.68 13.55 12.57
C LEU A 17 -2.36 13.20 11.11
N ALA A 18 -1.13 13.48 10.65
CA ALA A 18 -0.73 13.21 9.28
C ALA A 18 -0.56 11.70 9.00
N THR A 19 -0.08 10.92 9.97
CA THR A 19 0.08 9.47 9.81
C THR A 19 -1.26 8.76 9.71
N ASP A 20 -2.23 9.14 10.55
CA ASP A 20 -3.56 8.51 10.57
C ASP A 20 -4.32 8.78 9.28
N VAL A 21 -4.21 10.00 8.73
CA VAL A 21 -4.84 10.36 7.44
C VAL A 21 -4.23 9.56 6.30
N ASN A 22 -2.90 9.41 6.25
CA ASN A 22 -2.25 8.65 5.19
C ASN A 22 -2.62 7.16 5.22
N ALA A 23 -2.75 6.57 6.42
CA ALA A 23 -3.17 5.18 6.57
C ALA A 23 -4.60 4.94 6.06
N GLU A 24 -5.55 5.83 6.40
CA GLU A 24 -6.92 5.72 5.89
C GLU A 24 -7.00 5.95 4.37
N ILE A 25 -6.24 6.91 3.82
CA ILE A 25 -6.16 7.12 2.35
C ILE A 25 -5.62 5.86 1.65
N ALA A 26 -4.57 5.24 2.18
CA ALA A 26 -4.00 4.03 1.60
C ALA A 26 -5.01 2.87 1.60
N LYS A 27 -5.73 2.70 2.71
CA LYS A 27 -6.79 1.70 2.84
C LYS A 27 -7.95 1.96 1.87
N ASP A 28 -8.40 3.20 1.73
CA ASP A 28 -9.46 3.58 0.79
C ASP A 28 -9.02 3.35 -0.67
N ASN A 29 -7.78 3.69 -1.01
CA ASN A 29 -7.21 3.41 -2.32
C ASN A 29 -7.13 1.89 -2.57
N TYR A 30 -6.70 1.11 -1.58
CA TYR A 30 -6.66 -0.35 -1.71
C TYR A 30 -8.07 -0.94 -1.96
N GLN A 31 -9.07 -0.48 -1.21
CA GLN A 31 -10.48 -0.88 -1.37
C GLN A 31 -11.06 -0.46 -2.72
N THR A 32 -10.65 0.67 -3.26
CA THR A 32 -11.15 1.20 -4.52
C THR A 32 -10.56 0.48 -5.73
N TYR A 33 -9.25 0.21 -5.69
CA TYR A 33 -8.50 -0.21 -6.89
C TYR A 33 -7.99 -1.65 -6.86
N CYS A 34 -7.75 -2.23 -5.67
CA CYS A 34 -6.98 -3.46 -5.55
C CYS A 34 -7.84 -4.69 -5.22
N VAL A 35 -8.89 -4.54 -4.41
CA VAL A 35 -9.67 -5.68 -3.85
C VAL A 35 -10.39 -6.52 -4.89
N GLN A 36 -10.66 -5.97 -6.08
CA GLN A 36 -11.34 -6.66 -7.17
C GLN A 36 -10.54 -7.90 -7.62
N CYS A 37 -9.21 -7.82 -7.50
CA CYS A 37 -8.28 -8.93 -7.79
C CYS A 37 -7.65 -9.47 -6.50
N HIS A 38 -7.17 -8.62 -5.60
CA HIS A 38 -6.46 -9.07 -4.40
C HIS A 38 -7.38 -9.45 -3.23
N GLY A 39 -8.70 -9.27 -3.34
CA GLY A 39 -9.68 -9.61 -2.31
C GLY A 39 -9.81 -8.56 -1.21
N LEU A 40 -10.97 -8.54 -0.53
CA LEU A 40 -11.25 -7.60 0.57
C LEU A 40 -10.30 -7.76 1.76
N GLU A 41 -9.82 -8.99 1.98
CA GLU A 41 -8.83 -9.30 3.02
C GLU A 41 -7.39 -9.22 2.50
N GLY A 42 -7.19 -8.94 1.21
CA GLY A 42 -5.86 -8.99 0.57
C GLY A 42 -5.35 -10.41 0.30
N ASN A 43 -6.18 -11.45 0.46
CA ASN A 43 -5.80 -12.86 0.37
C ASN A 43 -5.70 -13.43 -1.06
N GLY A 44 -5.68 -12.57 -2.08
CA GLY A 44 -5.62 -12.96 -3.49
C GLY A 44 -6.92 -13.54 -4.06
N LYS A 45 -8.03 -13.52 -3.31
CA LYS A 45 -9.33 -14.10 -3.71
C LYS A 45 -10.34 -13.02 -4.10
N GLY A 46 -9.94 -12.09 -4.95
CA GLY A 46 -10.84 -11.07 -5.51
C GLY A 46 -11.89 -11.67 -6.43
N ILE A 47 -12.99 -10.95 -6.65
CA ILE A 47 -14.11 -11.41 -7.48
C ILE A 47 -13.70 -11.69 -8.94
N ASN A 48 -12.65 -11.06 -9.44
CA ASN A 48 -12.22 -11.18 -10.83
C ASN A 48 -11.24 -12.34 -11.11
N VAL A 49 -10.85 -13.14 -10.11
CA VAL A 49 -9.69 -14.04 -10.26
C VAL A 49 -10.02 -15.45 -10.76
N ALA A 50 -11.30 -15.85 -10.78
CA ALA A 50 -11.72 -17.24 -11.01
C ALA A 50 -11.15 -17.88 -12.30
N ASP A 51 -11.11 -17.11 -13.38
CA ASP A 51 -10.64 -17.57 -14.70
C ASP A 51 -9.22 -17.11 -15.06
N MET A 52 -8.49 -16.52 -14.10
CA MET A 52 -7.13 -16.05 -14.35
C MET A 52 -6.12 -17.20 -14.33
N SER A 53 -5.32 -17.31 -15.40
CA SER A 53 -4.21 -18.29 -15.48
C SER A 53 -3.08 -18.02 -14.48
N THR A 54 -3.00 -16.79 -13.96
CA THR A 54 -2.06 -16.39 -12.92
C THR A 54 -2.84 -15.65 -11.84
N GLN A 55 -2.88 -16.25 -10.66
CA GLN A 55 -3.61 -15.69 -9.52
C GLN A 55 -2.85 -14.49 -8.93
N PRO A 56 -3.55 -13.46 -8.44
CA PRO A 56 -2.94 -12.38 -7.69
C PRO A 56 -2.23 -12.89 -6.44
N ARG A 57 -1.24 -12.13 -5.96
CA ARG A 57 -0.53 -12.45 -4.73
C ARG A 57 -1.46 -12.31 -3.53
N ASP A 58 -1.30 -13.24 -2.58
CA ASP A 58 -1.82 -13.11 -1.22
C ASP A 58 -0.92 -12.16 -0.43
N HIS A 59 -1.43 -10.96 -0.14
CA HIS A 59 -0.74 -9.94 0.64
C HIS A 59 -0.81 -10.20 2.16
N THR A 60 -1.54 -11.22 2.61
CA THR A 60 -1.57 -11.63 4.02
C THR A 60 -0.49 -12.67 4.35
N ASP A 61 0.16 -13.25 3.34
CA ASP A 61 1.28 -14.18 3.53
C ASP A 61 2.56 -13.41 3.89
N SER A 62 2.80 -13.28 5.20
CA SER A 62 3.99 -12.67 5.80
C SER A 62 5.30 -13.18 5.21
N LYS A 63 5.41 -14.49 4.93
CA LYS A 63 6.65 -15.07 4.42
C LYS A 63 6.91 -14.63 2.99
N GLU A 64 5.88 -14.66 2.14
CA GLU A 64 5.99 -14.25 0.74
C GLU A 64 6.19 -12.74 0.58
N MET A 65 5.55 -11.94 1.42
CA MET A 65 5.63 -10.48 1.41
C MET A 65 6.97 -9.98 1.98
N SER A 66 7.47 -10.58 3.06
CA SER A 66 8.79 -10.25 3.63
C SER A 66 9.97 -10.52 2.67
N ALA A 67 9.75 -11.35 1.64
CA ALA A 67 10.75 -11.65 0.62
C ALA A 67 10.81 -10.58 -0.50
N ARG A 68 10.03 -9.50 -0.39
CA ARG A 68 9.96 -8.41 -1.35
C ARG A 68 10.50 -7.14 -0.73
N THR A 69 11.10 -6.32 -1.58
CA THR A 69 11.54 -4.98 -1.20
C THR A 69 10.41 -3.99 -1.42
N ASP A 70 10.37 -2.92 -0.63
CA ASP A 70 9.44 -1.81 -0.83
C ASP A 70 9.55 -1.23 -2.24
N GLN A 71 10.75 -1.22 -2.82
CA GLN A 71 11.00 -0.77 -4.18
C GLN A 71 10.31 -1.66 -5.23
N GLU A 72 10.33 -2.98 -5.05
CA GLU A 72 9.60 -3.90 -5.94
C GLU A 72 8.09 -3.74 -5.80
N LEU A 73 7.59 -3.56 -4.58
CA LEU A 73 6.17 -3.34 -4.30
C LEU A 73 5.68 -1.99 -4.87
N PHE A 74 6.45 -0.93 -4.65
CA PHE A 74 6.18 0.38 -5.23
C PHE A 74 6.18 0.31 -6.76
N LYS A 75 7.20 -0.32 -7.34
CA LYS A 75 7.34 -0.45 -8.79
C LYS A 75 6.16 -1.20 -9.40
N VAL A 76 5.72 -2.31 -8.81
CA VAL A 76 4.63 -3.10 -9.40
C VAL A 76 3.29 -2.37 -9.32
N ILE A 77 3.05 -1.57 -8.28
CA ILE A 77 1.85 -0.72 -8.21
C ILE A 77 1.95 0.39 -9.26
N LYS A 78 3.08 1.09 -9.33
CA LYS A 78 3.27 2.24 -10.22
C LYS A 78 3.22 1.86 -11.71
N ASP A 79 3.93 0.81 -12.07
CA ASP A 79 4.20 0.41 -13.46
C ASP A 79 3.47 -0.88 -13.88
N GLY A 80 2.68 -1.48 -12.99
CA GLY A 80 1.92 -2.70 -13.25
C GLY A 80 2.76 -3.98 -13.18
N GLY A 81 2.08 -5.13 -13.29
CA GLY A 81 2.68 -6.46 -13.10
C GLY A 81 3.82 -6.78 -14.08
N GLN A 82 3.69 -6.35 -15.33
CA GLN A 82 4.70 -6.63 -16.36
C GLN A 82 6.07 -6.01 -16.02
N SER A 83 6.09 -4.91 -15.27
CA SER A 83 7.31 -4.19 -14.89
C SER A 83 8.28 -5.03 -14.03
N ILE A 84 7.77 -6.08 -13.39
CA ILE A 84 8.54 -7.04 -12.59
C ILE A 84 8.39 -8.48 -13.11
N ASN A 85 8.14 -8.63 -14.42
CA ASN A 85 7.95 -9.91 -15.10
C ASN A 85 6.80 -10.75 -14.49
N LYS A 86 5.71 -10.10 -14.07
CA LYS A 86 4.46 -10.73 -13.61
C LYS A 86 3.32 -10.47 -14.57
N SER A 87 2.11 -10.88 -14.19
CA SER A 87 0.91 -10.82 -15.03
C SER A 87 0.65 -9.41 -15.56
N VAL A 88 0.39 -9.30 -16.87
CA VAL A 88 -0.05 -8.06 -17.52
C VAL A 88 -1.42 -7.59 -17.04
N LEU A 89 -2.17 -8.44 -16.34
CA LEU A 89 -3.49 -8.12 -15.80
C LEU A 89 -3.43 -7.21 -14.58
N MET A 90 -2.27 -7.05 -13.94
CA MET A 90 -2.08 -6.03 -12.91
C MET A 90 -1.73 -4.70 -13.62
N PRO A 91 -2.66 -3.73 -13.68
CA PRO A 91 -2.45 -2.49 -14.43
C PRO A 91 -1.47 -1.55 -13.72
N PRO A 92 -0.83 -0.62 -14.45
CA PRO A 92 -0.08 0.49 -13.86
C PRO A 92 -1.02 1.53 -13.23
N TRP A 93 -0.65 2.07 -12.07
CA TRP A 93 -1.45 3.08 -11.37
C TRP A 93 -0.86 4.50 -11.34
N SER A 94 0.32 4.72 -11.96
CA SER A 94 1.02 6.01 -11.99
C SER A 94 0.23 7.19 -12.60
N SER A 95 -0.83 6.93 -13.37
CA SER A 95 -1.70 7.97 -13.94
C SER A 95 -2.91 8.31 -13.04
N THR A 96 -3.10 7.56 -11.96
CA THR A 96 -4.25 7.68 -11.04
C THR A 96 -3.81 8.04 -9.63
N LEU A 97 -2.69 7.47 -9.16
CA LEU A 97 -2.16 7.65 -7.82
C LEU A 97 -0.82 8.39 -7.86
N SER A 98 -0.62 9.29 -6.90
CA SER A 98 0.66 9.94 -6.62
C SER A 98 1.68 8.94 -6.04
N ASP A 99 2.96 9.32 -6.05
CA ASP A 99 4.01 8.48 -5.49
C ASP A 99 3.82 8.29 -3.97
N GLU A 100 3.38 9.34 -3.28
CA GLU A 100 3.06 9.31 -1.85
C GLU A 100 1.90 8.36 -1.54
N GLU A 101 0.86 8.31 -2.39
CA GLU A 101 -0.25 7.36 -2.24
C GLU A 101 0.20 5.91 -2.50
N ILE A 102 1.11 5.70 -3.45
CA ILE A 102 1.68 4.37 -3.72
C ILE A 102 2.56 3.91 -2.55
N GLU A 103 3.36 4.79 -1.96
CA GLU A 103 4.12 4.51 -0.73
C GLU A 103 3.18 4.17 0.44
N GLY A 104 2.05 4.88 0.55
CA GLY A 104 0.99 4.54 1.48
C GLY A 104 0.43 3.14 1.26
N LEU A 105 0.17 2.75 0.01
CA LEU A 105 -0.27 1.38 -0.32
C LEU A 105 0.78 0.31 0.02
N VAL A 106 2.07 0.59 -0.16
CA VAL A 106 3.14 -0.31 0.29
C VAL A 106 3.10 -0.50 1.81
N SER A 107 2.93 0.59 2.56
CA SER A 107 2.76 0.53 4.02
C SER A 107 1.50 -0.26 4.42
N TYR A 108 0.40 -0.09 3.69
CA TYR A 108 -0.82 -0.84 3.95
C TYR A 108 -0.66 -2.35 3.67
N MET A 109 0.12 -2.75 2.66
CA MET A 109 0.42 -4.17 2.42
C MET A 109 1.23 -4.80 3.57
N HIS A 110 2.12 -4.02 4.18
CA HIS A 110 2.85 -4.41 5.39
C HIS A 110 1.90 -4.65 6.58
N GLU A 111 0.90 -3.79 6.77
CA GLU A 111 -0.16 -4.03 7.76
C GLU A 111 -0.96 -5.32 7.51
N LEU A 112 -1.26 -5.63 6.24
CA LEU A 112 -1.99 -6.85 5.87
C LEU A 112 -1.19 -8.13 6.18
N CYS A 113 0.11 -8.14 5.86
CA CYS A 113 0.99 -9.28 6.11
C CYS A 113 1.51 -9.35 7.56
N LYS A 114 1.35 -8.27 8.33
CA LYS A 114 1.99 -8.08 9.64
C LYS A 114 3.51 -8.28 9.56
N CYS A 115 4.07 -7.75 8.47
CA CYS A 115 5.47 -7.61 8.16
C CYS A 115 5.70 -6.11 7.82
#